data_AF-A0A2X2W0C6-F1
#
_entry.id   AF-A0A2X2W0C6-F1
#
_cell.length_a   1.000
_cell.length_b   1.000
_cell.length_c   1.000
_cell.angle_alpha   90.00
_cell.angle_beta   90.00
_cell.angle_gamma   90.00
#
_symmetry.space_group_name_H-M   'P 1'
#
loop_
_entity.id
_entity.type
_entity.pdbx_description
1 polymer ?
#
loop_
_entity_poly.entity_id
_entity_poly.type
_entity_poly.pdbx_seq_one_letter_code
_entity_poly.pdbx_strand_id
1 'polypeptide(L)'
;MQENLSVTGFQDLMTDNAGAAVQALLGKLLEIYDVKTLVAHLNGVGENHWSPAIFKRVVANATAWHRLSESEYTHLRTLLPTPPAHHPHYAFRFVDLFAGIGGIRRGFEAIGGQCVFTSEWNKHAVRTYKANYYCDPQRHHFNEDIRDITLSHRDGVSDSEAAEHIRQHIPEHDVLLAGFPCQPFSLAGVSKKNAMGRAHGFACDTQGTLFFDVVRVIDARRPAIFVARKRQKPEKPRPGKNVSHHYANA
;
A
#
# COMPACT_ATOMS: atom_id res chain seq x y z
N MET A 1 -34.92 -8.23 -47.69
CA MET A 1 -34.44 -8.47 -46.31
C MET A 1 -33.23 -7.60 -46.08
N GLN A 2 -33.45 -6.40 -45.55
CA GLN A 2 -32.40 -5.60 -44.93
C GLN A 2 -32.79 -5.52 -43.47
N GLU A 3 -32.06 -6.23 -42.62
CA GLU A 3 -32.23 -6.17 -41.18
C GLU A 3 -31.71 -4.82 -40.69
N ASN A 4 -32.61 -4.06 -40.07
CA ASN A 4 -32.26 -2.88 -39.30
C ASN A 4 -31.46 -3.33 -38.07
N LEU A 5 -30.14 -3.15 -38.10
CA LEU A 5 -29.32 -3.10 -36.90
C LEU A 5 -29.78 -1.86 -36.11
N SER A 6 -30.59 -2.11 -35.08
CA SER A 6 -31.20 -1.06 -34.29
C SER A 6 -30.13 -0.25 -33.56
N VAL A 7 -30.20 1.08 -33.72
CA VAL A 7 -29.38 2.11 -33.07
C VAL A 7 -29.34 1.95 -31.53
N THR A 8 -30.29 1.22 -30.95
CA THR A 8 -30.35 0.86 -29.53
C THR A 8 -29.19 -0.03 -29.05
N GLY A 9 -28.61 -0.89 -29.89
CA GLY A 9 -27.54 -1.81 -29.48
C GLY A 9 -26.18 -1.14 -29.23
N PHE A 10 -25.92 0.02 -29.85
CA PHE A 10 -24.67 0.76 -29.66
C PHE A 10 -24.74 1.75 -28.48
N GLN A 11 -25.93 2.26 -28.14
CA GLN A 11 -26.16 3.09 -26.97
C GLN A 11 -26.13 2.26 -25.67
N ASP A 12 -26.69 1.05 -25.68
CA ASP A 12 -26.65 0.13 -24.52
C ASP A 12 -25.22 -0.31 -24.17
N LEU A 13 -24.35 -0.54 -25.18
CA LEU A 13 -22.93 -0.88 -24.97
C LEU A 13 -22.14 0.27 -24.31
N MET A 14 -22.53 1.52 -24.56
CA MET A 14 -21.91 2.70 -23.96
C MET A 14 -22.44 2.97 -22.54
N THR A 15 -23.71 2.66 -22.26
CA THR A 15 -24.32 2.81 -20.92
C THR A 15 -23.88 1.72 -19.94
N ASP A 16 -23.67 0.49 -20.40
CA ASP A 16 -23.17 -0.61 -19.55
C ASP A 16 -21.73 -0.33 -19.09
N ASN A 17 -20.90 0.26 -19.96
CA ASN A 17 -19.54 0.66 -19.61
C ASN A 17 -19.53 1.83 -18.59
N ALA A 18 -20.48 2.76 -18.68
CA ALA A 18 -20.63 3.85 -17.73
C ALA A 18 -20.99 3.34 -16.33
N GLY A 19 -21.95 2.42 -16.22
CA GLY A 19 -22.33 1.79 -14.95
C GLY A 19 -21.15 1.06 -14.31
N ALA A 20 -20.41 0.26 -15.09
CA ALA A 20 -19.21 -0.42 -14.60
C ALA A 20 -18.12 0.55 -14.12
N ALA A 21 -17.88 1.64 -14.84
CA ALA A 21 -16.90 2.66 -14.47
C ALA A 21 -17.28 3.38 -13.16
N VAL A 22 -18.57 3.69 -12.96
CA VAL A 22 -19.08 4.26 -11.71
C VAL A 22 -18.88 3.30 -10.55
N GLN A 23 -19.24 2.02 -10.72
CA GLN A 23 -19.06 1.02 -9.67
C GLN A 23 -17.58 0.80 -9.32
N ALA A 24 -16.70 0.79 -10.32
CA ALA A 24 -15.26 0.69 -10.10
C ALA A 24 -14.70 1.91 -9.33
N LEU A 25 -15.16 3.13 -9.66
CA LEU A 25 -14.79 4.35 -8.93
C LEU A 25 -15.25 4.28 -7.46
N LEU A 26 -16.52 3.95 -7.23
CA LEU A 26 -17.10 3.87 -5.88
C LEU A 26 -16.42 2.79 -5.04
N GLY A 27 -16.11 1.64 -5.64
CA GLY A 27 -15.34 0.56 -5.00
C GLY A 27 -13.98 1.06 -4.51
N LYS A 28 -13.20 1.71 -5.39
CA LYS A 28 -11.89 2.28 -5.02
C LYS A 28 -12.00 3.33 -3.93
N LEU A 29 -13.00 4.20 -3.99
CA LEU A 29 -13.20 5.23 -2.97
C LEU A 29 -13.56 4.64 -1.61
N LEU A 30 -14.32 3.54 -1.57
CA LEU A 30 -14.67 2.84 -0.33
C LEU A 30 -13.49 2.11 0.32
N GLU A 31 -12.42 1.84 -0.43
CA GLU A 31 -11.16 1.37 0.15
C GLU A 31 -10.39 2.47 0.90
N ILE A 32 -10.74 3.75 0.70
CA ILE A 32 -10.01 4.92 1.19
C ILE A 32 -10.84 5.74 2.19
N TYR A 33 -12.11 5.98 1.88
CA TYR A 33 -13.01 6.87 2.60
C TYR A 33 -14.18 6.10 3.19
N ASP A 34 -14.64 6.52 4.37
CA ASP A 34 -15.89 5.98 4.90
C ASP A 34 -17.11 6.58 4.18
N VAL A 35 -18.25 5.90 4.28
CA VAL A 35 -19.50 6.32 3.64
C VAL A 35 -19.91 7.73 4.07
N LYS A 36 -19.67 8.11 5.33
CA LYS A 36 -20.05 9.43 5.84
C LYS A 36 -19.27 10.53 5.12
N THR A 37 -17.98 10.31 4.89
CA THR A 37 -17.09 11.22 4.18
C THR A 37 -17.51 11.38 2.72
N LEU A 38 -17.77 10.27 2.02
CA LEU A 38 -18.21 10.31 0.62
C LEU A 38 -19.57 11.00 0.44
N VAL A 39 -20.52 10.73 1.34
CA VAL A 39 -21.82 11.41 1.35
C VAL A 39 -21.66 12.92 1.59
N ALA A 40 -20.72 13.34 2.46
CA ALA A 40 -20.43 14.75 2.67
C ALA A 40 -19.85 15.42 1.42
N HIS A 41 -18.93 14.74 0.71
CA HIS A 41 -18.40 15.23 -0.57
C HIS A 41 -19.50 15.41 -1.63
N LEU A 42 -20.41 14.43 -1.75
CA LEU A 42 -21.53 14.48 -2.70
C LEU A 42 -22.51 15.60 -2.38
N ASN A 43 -22.95 15.72 -1.12
CA ASN A 43 -23.80 16.83 -0.71
C ASN A 43 -23.11 18.20 -0.86
N GLY A 44 -21.77 18.24 -0.80
CA GLY A 44 -20.99 19.44 -1.05
C GLY A 44 -21.00 19.92 -2.51
N VAL A 45 -21.31 19.04 -3.47
CA VAL A 45 -21.53 19.41 -4.88
C VAL A 45 -22.87 20.14 -5.04
N GLY A 46 -23.89 19.72 -4.28
CA GLY A 46 -25.16 20.44 -4.14
C GLY A 46 -26.24 20.15 -5.20
N GLU A 47 -26.06 19.13 -6.05
CA GLU A 47 -27.05 18.76 -7.08
C GLU A 47 -28.13 17.80 -6.58
N ASN A 48 -27.74 16.71 -5.92
CA ASN A 48 -28.68 15.74 -5.36
C ASN A 48 -28.58 15.67 -3.83
N HIS A 49 -29.67 15.27 -3.19
CA HIS A 49 -29.63 14.87 -1.78
C HIS A 49 -29.05 13.47 -1.62
N TRP A 50 -28.00 13.36 -0.80
CA TRP A 50 -27.36 12.12 -0.43
C TRP A 50 -27.47 11.82 1.06
N SER A 51 -27.82 10.57 1.36
CA SER A 51 -27.74 9.97 2.70
C SER A 51 -26.92 8.67 2.63
N PRO A 52 -26.40 8.17 3.76
CA PRO A 52 -25.71 6.89 3.78
C PRO A 52 -26.53 5.73 3.21
N ALA A 53 -27.85 5.74 3.41
CA ALA A 53 -28.76 4.71 2.88
C ALA A 53 -28.90 4.80 1.35
N ILE A 54 -29.00 6.03 0.82
CA ILE A 54 -29.03 6.27 -0.62
C ILE A 54 -27.71 5.83 -1.25
N PHE A 55 -26.58 6.27 -0.69
CA PHE A 55 -25.25 5.93 -1.20
C PHE A 55 -25.02 4.43 -1.26
N LYS A 56 -25.31 3.71 -0.16
CA LYS A 56 -25.20 2.25 -0.11
C LYS A 56 -26.07 1.54 -1.15
N ARG A 57 -27.25 2.10 -1.49
CA ARG A 57 -28.11 1.55 -2.55
C ARG A 57 -27.48 1.68 -3.92
N VAL A 58 -26.85 2.82 -4.22
CA VAL A 58 -26.14 3.06 -5.50
C VAL A 58 -24.93 2.13 -5.61
N VAL A 59 -24.19 1.91 -4.52
CA VAL A 59 -23.07 0.96 -4.48
C VAL A 59 -23.54 -0.49 -4.64
N ALA A 60 -24.65 -0.87 -4.02
CA ALA A 60 -25.14 -2.25 -4.06
C ALA A 60 -25.88 -2.62 -5.34
N ASN A 61 -26.47 -1.64 -6.05
CA ASN A 61 -27.21 -1.87 -7.27
C ASN A 61 -26.52 -1.18 -8.45
N ALA A 62 -25.85 -1.98 -9.29
CA ALA A 62 -25.14 -1.50 -10.46
C ALA A 62 -26.03 -0.66 -11.40
N THR A 63 -27.33 -0.96 -11.51
CA THR A 63 -28.27 -0.22 -12.37
C THR A 63 -28.68 1.15 -11.84
N ALA A 64 -28.41 1.43 -10.55
CA ALA A 64 -28.73 2.71 -9.91
C ALA A 64 -27.65 3.79 -10.11
N TRP A 65 -26.67 3.55 -10.98
CA TRP A 65 -25.56 4.47 -11.26
C TRP A 65 -26.02 5.84 -11.76
N HIS A 66 -27.14 5.90 -12.49
CA HIS A 66 -27.75 7.11 -13.04
C HIS A 66 -28.17 8.15 -11.99
N ARG A 67 -28.19 7.77 -10.71
CA ARG A 67 -28.42 8.72 -9.61
C ARG A 67 -27.25 9.67 -9.41
N LEU A 68 -26.04 9.25 -9.76
CA LEU A 68 -24.85 10.07 -9.68
C LEU A 68 -24.81 10.99 -10.90
N SER A 69 -24.80 12.31 -10.68
CA SER A 69 -24.67 13.26 -11.78
C SER A 69 -23.24 13.30 -12.34
N GLU A 70 -23.08 13.94 -13.50
CA GLU A 70 -21.76 14.09 -14.13
C GLU A 70 -20.79 14.94 -13.29
N SER A 71 -21.28 16.00 -12.64
CA SER A 71 -20.47 16.84 -11.76
C SER A 71 -20.08 16.12 -10.47
N GLU A 72 -21.00 15.34 -9.88
CA GLU A 72 -20.73 14.49 -8.72
C GLU A 72 -19.71 13.40 -9.05
N TYR A 73 -19.85 12.74 -10.19
CA TYR A 73 -18.87 11.78 -10.70
C TYR A 73 -17.49 12.42 -10.88
N THR A 74 -17.45 13.59 -11.51
CA THR A 74 -16.20 14.33 -11.77
C THR A 74 -15.51 14.71 -10.46
N HIS A 75 -16.26 15.19 -9.46
CA HIS A 75 -15.76 15.52 -8.13
C HIS A 75 -15.24 14.28 -7.38
N LEU A 76 -15.99 13.18 -7.39
CA LEU A 76 -15.55 11.93 -6.77
C LEU A 76 -14.25 11.41 -7.39
N ARG A 77 -14.07 11.58 -8.71
CA ARG A 77 -12.82 11.21 -9.40
C ARG A 77 -11.62 12.02 -8.91
N THR A 78 -11.79 13.29 -8.52
CA THR A 78 -10.66 14.11 -8.00
C THR A 78 -10.17 13.66 -6.62
N LEU A 79 -10.92 12.79 -5.94
CA LEU A 79 -10.51 12.22 -4.65
C LEU A 79 -9.53 11.04 -4.82
N LEU A 80 -9.33 10.54 -6.05
CA LEU A 80 -8.33 9.51 -6.35
C LEU A 80 -7.06 10.12 -6.94
N PRO A 81 -5.88 9.58 -6.62
CA PRO A 81 -4.63 10.02 -7.21
C PRO A 81 -4.59 9.68 -8.71
N THR A 82 -4.07 10.61 -9.51
CA THR A 82 -3.82 10.40 -10.94
C THR A 82 -2.47 9.71 -11.17
N PRO A 83 -2.31 8.94 -12.26
CA PRO A 83 -0.99 8.42 -12.62
C PRO A 83 0.02 9.55 -12.87
N PRO A 84 1.33 9.30 -12.69
CA PRO A 84 2.36 10.28 -12.99
C PRO A 84 2.43 10.58 -14.50
N ALA A 85 2.96 11.74 -14.88
CA ALA A 85 3.01 12.21 -16.27
C ALA A 85 3.74 11.26 -17.25
N HIS A 86 4.69 10.46 -16.75
CA HIS A 86 5.43 9.47 -17.55
C HIS A 86 4.69 8.13 -17.72
N HIS A 87 3.55 7.92 -17.05
CA HIS A 87 2.74 6.71 -17.24
C HIS A 87 2.31 6.55 -18.71
N PRO A 88 2.37 5.33 -19.30
CA PRO A 88 2.65 4.03 -18.68
C PRO A 88 4.13 3.60 -18.73
N HIS A 89 5.06 4.49 -19.07
CA HIS A 89 6.48 4.19 -19.26
C HIS A 89 7.30 4.59 -18.02
N TYR A 90 7.86 3.60 -17.33
CA TYR A 90 8.63 3.78 -16.10
C TYR A 90 10.10 3.43 -16.32
N ALA A 91 10.99 4.07 -15.58
CA ALA A 91 12.44 3.88 -15.72
C ALA A 91 12.95 2.59 -15.06
N PHE A 92 12.33 2.19 -13.95
CA PHE A 92 12.64 0.97 -13.20
C PHE A 92 11.45 0.56 -12.33
N ARG A 93 11.50 -0.65 -11.77
CA ARG A 93 10.46 -1.22 -10.91
C ARG A 93 10.96 -1.31 -9.46
N PHE A 94 10.09 -1.03 -8.50
CA PHE A 94 10.41 -1.19 -7.09
C PHE A 94 9.25 -1.75 -6.27
N VAL A 95 9.59 -2.34 -5.13
CA VAL A 95 8.62 -2.81 -4.12
C VAL A 95 8.79 -2.03 -2.82
N ASP A 96 7.70 -1.89 -2.08
CA ASP A 96 7.61 -1.03 -0.89
C ASP A 96 7.12 -1.83 0.32
N LEU A 97 8.06 -2.38 1.10
CA LEU A 97 7.78 -3.19 2.28
C LEU A 97 7.71 -2.34 3.55
N PHE A 98 6.69 -2.57 4.39
CA PHE A 98 6.40 -1.77 5.58
C PHE A 98 6.28 -0.28 5.22
N ALA A 99 5.46 -0.03 4.19
CA ALA A 99 5.42 1.25 3.48
C ALA A 99 4.90 2.43 4.31
N GLY A 100 4.14 2.16 5.37
CA GLY A 100 3.38 3.16 6.11
C GLY A 100 2.49 3.95 5.16
N ILE A 101 2.70 5.26 5.10
CA ILE A 101 1.99 6.18 4.19
C ILE A 101 2.82 6.54 2.95
N GLY A 102 3.85 5.76 2.60
CA GLY A 102 4.59 5.89 1.34
C GLY A 102 5.71 6.92 1.33
N GLY A 103 6.28 7.26 2.50
CA GLY A 103 7.33 8.27 2.59
C GLY A 103 8.58 7.93 1.76
N ILE A 104 8.96 6.66 1.66
CA ILE A 104 10.11 6.22 0.85
C ILE A 104 9.72 6.17 -0.63
N ARG A 105 8.54 5.59 -0.96
CA ARG A 105 7.97 5.55 -2.32
C ARG A 105 8.02 6.90 -3.03
N ARG A 106 7.65 7.99 -2.35
CA ARG A 106 7.65 9.34 -2.93
C ARG A 106 8.98 9.71 -3.60
N GLY A 107 10.12 9.34 -2.99
CA GLY A 107 11.43 9.62 -3.55
C GLY A 107 11.72 8.83 -4.83
N PHE A 108 11.26 7.59 -4.89
CA PHE A 108 11.52 6.69 -6.04
C PHE A 108 10.56 6.93 -7.20
N GLU A 109 9.30 7.31 -6.95
CA GLU A 109 8.40 7.76 -8.02
C GLU A 109 8.87 9.08 -8.64
N ALA A 110 9.45 9.98 -7.86
CA ALA A 110 9.96 11.26 -8.35
C ALA A 110 11.09 11.10 -9.38
N ILE A 111 11.79 9.95 -9.39
CA ILE A 111 12.83 9.62 -10.36
C ILE A 111 12.36 8.58 -11.41
N GLY A 112 11.04 8.42 -11.57
CA GLY A 112 10.44 7.59 -12.63
C GLY A 112 10.24 6.12 -12.28
N GLY A 113 10.34 5.74 -11.01
CA GLY A 113 10.12 4.37 -10.56
C GLY A 113 8.63 3.97 -10.58
N GLN A 114 8.36 2.71 -10.93
CA GLN A 114 7.05 2.09 -10.79
C GLN A 114 6.99 1.26 -9.50
N CYS A 115 6.06 1.57 -8.60
CA CYS A 115 5.74 0.68 -7.48
C CYS A 115 4.92 -0.51 -7.99
N VAL A 116 5.39 -1.73 -7.79
CA VAL A 116 4.73 -2.96 -8.31
C VAL A 116 4.22 -3.89 -7.21
N PHE A 117 4.59 -3.61 -5.97
CA PHE A 117 4.09 -4.32 -4.79
C PHE A 117 4.25 -3.45 -3.54
N THR A 118 3.26 -3.48 -2.65
CA THR A 118 3.28 -2.79 -1.36
C THR A 118 2.85 -3.73 -0.24
N SER A 119 3.62 -3.78 0.85
CA SER A 119 3.23 -4.46 2.09
C SER A 119 3.07 -3.44 3.22
N GLU A 120 1.89 -3.38 3.83
CA GLU A 120 1.61 -2.54 4.98
C GLU A 120 0.45 -3.10 5.81
N TRP A 121 0.73 -3.37 7.09
CA TRP A 121 -0.22 -4.02 8.00
C TRP A 121 -1.27 -3.05 8.58
N ASN A 122 -0.94 -1.77 8.72
CA ASN A 122 -1.83 -0.79 9.31
C ASN A 122 -2.85 -0.30 8.28
N LYS A 123 -4.10 -0.76 8.41
CA LYS A 123 -5.21 -0.41 7.51
C LYS A 123 -5.46 1.09 7.38
N HIS A 124 -5.22 1.90 8.43
CA HIS A 124 -5.34 3.35 8.35
C HIS A 124 -4.21 3.99 7.54
N ALA A 125 -3.00 3.42 7.63
CA ALA A 125 -1.87 3.83 6.80
C ALA A 125 -2.13 3.48 5.33
N VAL A 126 -2.64 2.27 5.05
CA VAL A 126 -3.05 1.84 3.70
C VAL A 126 -4.10 2.78 3.10
N ARG A 127 -5.12 3.18 3.86
CA ARG A 127 -6.12 4.16 3.39
C ARG A 127 -5.46 5.47 2.96
N THR A 128 -4.58 6.02 3.81
CA THR A 128 -3.82 7.24 3.49
C THR A 128 -2.91 7.04 2.28
N TYR A 129 -2.27 5.88 2.17
CA TYR A 129 -1.40 5.53 1.05
C TYR A 129 -2.18 5.53 -0.28
N LYS A 130 -3.30 4.81 -0.34
CA LYS A 130 -4.17 4.72 -1.53
C LYS A 130 -4.78 6.07 -1.92
N ALA A 131 -5.00 6.98 -0.96
CA ALA A 131 -5.46 8.34 -1.24
C ALA A 131 -4.40 9.21 -1.96
N ASN A 132 -3.12 8.88 -1.84
CA ASN A 132 -2.01 9.72 -2.31
C ASN A 132 -1.22 9.13 -3.47
N TYR A 133 -1.26 7.81 -3.67
CA TYR A 133 -0.47 7.14 -4.70
C TYR A 133 -1.34 6.34 -5.66
N TYR A 134 -1.14 6.57 -6.96
CA TYR A 134 -1.79 5.79 -8.00
C TYR A 134 -1.33 4.33 -7.94
N CYS A 135 -2.28 3.41 -7.80
CA CYS A 135 -2.04 1.97 -7.72
C CYS A 135 -2.94 1.28 -8.76
N ASP A 136 -2.36 0.91 -9.89
CA ASP A 136 -3.04 0.15 -10.95
C ASP A 136 -3.18 -1.33 -10.52
N PRO A 137 -4.40 -1.85 -10.29
CA PRO A 137 -4.58 -3.24 -9.84
C PRO A 137 -4.03 -4.30 -10.79
N GLN A 138 -3.81 -3.97 -12.07
CA GLN A 138 -3.21 -4.89 -13.05
C GLN A 138 -1.68 -4.97 -12.91
N ARG A 139 -1.05 -3.99 -12.27
CA ARG A 139 0.42 -3.84 -12.20
C ARG A 139 0.96 -3.73 -10.78
N HIS A 140 0.08 -3.57 -9.80
CA HIS A 140 0.40 -3.34 -8.39
C HIS A 140 -0.51 -4.18 -7.49
N HIS A 141 0.07 -4.77 -6.45
CA HIS A 141 -0.65 -5.54 -5.44
C HIS A 141 -0.30 -5.09 -4.03
N PHE A 142 -1.30 -5.20 -3.15
CA PHE A 142 -1.14 -4.95 -1.72
C PHE A 142 -1.07 -6.27 -0.94
N ASN A 143 -0.30 -6.24 0.14
CA ASN A 143 -0.26 -7.27 1.17
C ASN A 143 -0.39 -6.60 2.54
N GLU A 144 -1.13 -7.23 3.46
CA GLU A 144 -1.25 -6.74 4.84
C GLU A 144 -0.14 -7.32 5.72
N ASP A 145 -0.04 -8.64 5.82
CA ASP A 145 0.99 -9.34 6.60
C ASP A 145 2.02 -10.01 5.68
N ILE A 146 3.26 -9.53 5.73
CA ILE A 146 4.34 -10.06 4.88
C ILE A 146 4.63 -11.53 5.18
N ARG A 147 4.31 -12.02 6.38
CA ARG A 147 4.55 -13.40 6.81
C ARG A 147 3.67 -14.39 6.07
N ASP A 148 2.55 -13.95 5.51
CA ASP A 148 1.69 -14.78 4.66
C ASP A 148 2.36 -15.08 3.32
N ILE A 149 3.23 -14.17 2.86
CA ILE A 149 4.00 -14.35 1.62
C ILE A 149 5.32 -15.07 1.89
N THR A 150 6.03 -14.69 2.95
CA THR A 150 7.33 -15.32 3.26
C THR A 150 7.16 -16.69 3.91
N LEU A 151 5.98 -17.01 4.45
CA LEU A 151 5.71 -18.23 5.22
C LEU A 151 6.60 -18.36 6.46
N SER A 152 7.11 -17.25 7.02
CA SER A 152 8.02 -17.26 8.19
C SER A 152 7.36 -17.69 9.49
N HIS A 153 6.03 -17.75 9.53
CA HIS A 153 5.27 -18.23 10.68
C HIS A 153 4.92 -19.72 10.60
N ARG A 154 5.32 -20.43 9.53
CA ARG A 154 5.01 -21.84 9.33
C ARG A 154 6.25 -22.70 9.52
N ASP A 155 6.14 -23.69 10.38
CA ASP A 155 7.17 -24.71 10.55
C ASP A 155 7.15 -25.71 9.39
N GLY A 156 8.31 -26.29 9.07
CA GLY A 156 8.43 -27.35 8.06
C GLY A 156 8.41 -26.87 6.60
N VAL A 157 8.36 -25.56 6.34
CA VAL A 157 8.52 -24.99 4.99
C VAL A 157 10.00 -24.83 4.71
N SER A 158 10.49 -25.46 3.64
CA SER A 158 11.88 -25.30 3.22
C SER A 158 12.15 -23.91 2.64
N ASP A 159 13.42 -23.47 2.65
CA ASP A 159 13.80 -22.17 2.09
C ASP A 159 13.46 -22.05 0.60
N SER A 160 13.58 -23.15 -0.15
CA SER A 160 13.24 -23.20 -1.58
C SER A 160 11.75 -23.00 -1.82
N GLU A 161 10.89 -23.69 -1.05
CA GLU A 161 9.43 -23.55 -1.14
C GLU A 161 8.97 -22.13 -0.81
N ALA A 162 9.53 -21.55 0.25
CA ALA A 162 9.21 -20.19 0.62
C ALA A 162 9.70 -19.18 -0.43
N ALA A 163 10.89 -19.37 -1.01
CA ALA A 163 11.39 -18.52 -2.07
C ALA A 163 10.47 -18.56 -3.30
N GLU A 164 9.94 -19.73 -3.65
CA GLU A 164 8.98 -19.87 -4.74
C GLU A 164 7.64 -19.20 -4.42
N HIS A 165 7.13 -19.39 -3.21
CA HIS A 165 5.90 -18.72 -2.76
C HIS A 165 6.04 -17.19 -2.77
N ILE A 166 7.21 -16.66 -2.37
CA ILE A 166 7.52 -15.23 -2.49
C ILE A 166 7.48 -14.76 -3.95
N ARG A 167 8.06 -15.53 -4.88
CA ARG A 167 8.07 -15.19 -6.31
C ARG A 167 6.68 -15.22 -6.95
N GLN A 168 5.72 -15.93 -6.40
CA GLN A 168 4.34 -15.90 -6.89
C GLN A 168 3.60 -14.60 -6.53
N HIS A 169 3.98 -13.95 -5.43
CA HIS A 169 3.23 -12.81 -4.87
C HIS A 169 3.92 -11.46 -5.05
N ILE A 170 5.25 -11.42 -4.94
CA ILE A 170 6.04 -10.19 -5.08
C ILE A 170 6.69 -10.23 -6.45
N PRO A 171 6.34 -9.39 -7.43
CA PRO A 171 6.91 -9.43 -8.78
C PRO A 171 8.43 -9.15 -8.83
N GLU A 172 9.06 -9.40 -9.99
CA GLU A 172 10.43 -8.94 -10.27
C GLU A 172 10.52 -7.42 -10.18
N HIS A 173 11.62 -6.93 -9.63
CA HIS A 173 11.88 -5.53 -9.34
C HIS A 173 13.38 -5.24 -9.24
N ASP A 174 13.76 -4.01 -9.56
CA ASP A 174 15.14 -3.54 -9.55
C ASP A 174 15.54 -3.05 -8.15
N VAL A 175 14.60 -2.42 -7.45
CA VAL A 175 14.83 -1.80 -6.14
C VAL A 175 13.86 -2.34 -5.08
N LEU A 176 14.38 -2.77 -3.94
CA LEU A 176 13.57 -3.12 -2.77
C LEU A 176 13.65 -2.02 -1.72
N LEU A 177 12.50 -1.47 -1.32
CA LEU A 177 12.39 -0.49 -0.24
C LEU A 177 11.84 -1.19 1.00
N ALA A 178 12.44 -0.97 2.17
CA ALA A 178 11.97 -1.56 3.43
C ALA A 178 12.03 -0.58 4.61
N GLY A 179 10.86 -0.27 5.18
CA GLY A 179 10.67 0.58 6.35
C GLY A 179 10.49 -0.19 7.67
N PHE A 180 11.09 -1.37 7.83
CA PHE A 180 10.79 -2.27 8.94
C PHE A 180 11.06 -1.65 10.33
N PRO A 181 10.25 -2.00 11.36
CA PRO A 181 10.39 -1.42 12.69
C PRO A 181 11.75 -1.77 13.33
N CYS A 182 12.29 -0.84 14.13
CA CYS A 182 13.53 -1.06 14.87
C CYS A 182 13.32 -2.10 15.99
N GLN A 183 13.43 -3.38 15.66
CA GLN A 183 13.39 -4.47 16.64
C GLN A 183 14.74 -4.54 17.38
N PRO A 184 14.76 -4.71 18.72
CA PRO A 184 15.99 -4.86 19.46
C PRO A 184 16.65 -6.21 19.10
N PHE A 185 17.75 -6.14 18.36
CA PHE A 185 18.69 -7.26 18.22
C PHE A 185 19.61 -7.40 19.46
N SER A 186 19.33 -6.68 20.55
CA SER A 186 20.31 -6.35 21.59
C SER A 186 20.42 -7.39 22.71
N LEU A 187 21.68 -7.72 23.03
CA LEU A 187 22.19 -8.54 24.14
C LEU A 187 21.72 -8.13 25.57
N ALA A 188 21.13 -6.95 25.78
CA ALA A 188 20.73 -6.51 27.13
C ALA A 188 19.50 -7.28 27.70
N GLY A 189 18.68 -7.89 26.84
CA GLY A 189 17.66 -8.87 27.26
C GLY A 189 18.18 -10.31 27.36
N VAL A 190 19.41 -10.52 26.90
CA VAL A 190 20.05 -11.82 26.78
C VAL A 190 20.65 -12.26 28.12
N SER A 191 21.15 -11.35 28.95
CA SER A 191 21.61 -11.71 30.30
C SER A 191 20.51 -12.31 31.19
N LYS A 192 19.24 -11.92 31.00
CA LYS A 192 18.09 -12.49 31.73
C LYS A 192 17.58 -13.81 31.10
N LYS A 193 17.73 -14.00 29.78
CA LYS A 193 17.36 -15.23 29.06
C LYS A 193 18.42 -16.33 29.16
N ASN A 194 19.70 -15.97 29.26
CA ASN A 194 20.81 -16.90 29.50
C ASN A 194 20.70 -17.55 30.88
N ALA A 195 20.22 -16.81 31.90
CA ALA A 195 19.90 -17.37 33.21
C ALA A 195 18.71 -18.34 33.21
N MET A 196 17.91 -18.39 32.13
CA MET A 196 16.73 -19.24 31.98
C MET A 196 16.84 -20.24 30.81
N GLY A 197 18.02 -20.40 30.21
CA GLY A 197 18.27 -21.38 29.13
C GLY A 197 17.45 -21.17 27.85
N ARG A 198 16.92 -19.95 27.58
CA ARG A 198 16.11 -19.68 26.37
C ARG A 198 16.95 -19.09 25.23
N ALA A 199 16.68 -19.56 24.01
CA ALA A 199 17.33 -19.08 22.80
C ALA A 199 17.09 -17.58 22.56
N HIS A 200 18.09 -16.89 22.00
CA HIS A 200 18.17 -15.43 21.94
C HIS A 200 18.92 -14.95 20.68
N GLY A 201 18.73 -13.69 20.29
CA GLY A 201 19.39 -13.12 19.09
C GLY A 201 18.90 -13.78 17.80
N PHE A 202 19.83 -14.16 16.91
CA PHE A 202 19.55 -14.89 15.66
C PHE A 202 18.89 -16.27 15.88
N ALA A 203 18.85 -16.77 17.12
CA ALA A 203 18.24 -18.04 17.50
C ALA A 203 16.86 -17.88 18.17
N CYS A 204 16.22 -16.70 18.10
CA CYS A 204 14.96 -16.42 18.79
C CYS A 204 13.78 -16.26 17.82
N ASP A 205 12.84 -17.21 17.84
CA ASP A 205 11.65 -17.26 16.95
C ASP A 205 10.73 -16.03 17.04
N THR A 206 10.88 -15.19 18.07
CA THR A 206 9.98 -14.04 18.35
C THR A 206 10.69 -12.69 18.41
N GLN A 207 12.03 -12.64 18.31
CA GLN A 207 12.81 -11.40 18.30
C GLN A 207 13.76 -11.37 17.10
N GLY A 208 13.45 -10.55 16.10
CA GLY A 208 14.18 -10.46 14.81
C GLY A 208 13.33 -10.75 13.57
N THR A 209 12.03 -10.98 13.76
CA THR A 209 11.10 -11.61 12.81
C THR A 209 10.94 -10.87 11.47
N LEU A 210 10.65 -9.57 11.47
CA LEU A 210 10.33 -8.84 10.24
C LEU A 210 11.56 -8.50 9.39
N PHE A 211 12.74 -8.47 10.02
CA PHE A 211 13.99 -8.33 9.27
C PHE A 211 14.28 -9.59 8.45
N PHE A 212 14.06 -10.78 9.00
CA PHE A 212 14.22 -12.03 8.26
C PHE A 212 13.24 -12.13 7.09
N ASP A 213 12.02 -11.62 7.23
CA ASP A 213 11.09 -11.52 6.11
C ASP A 213 11.68 -10.71 4.95
N VAL A 214 12.29 -9.55 5.25
CA VAL A 214 13.00 -8.74 4.23
C VAL A 214 14.15 -9.52 3.60
N VAL A 215 14.96 -10.22 4.41
CA VAL A 215 16.08 -11.02 3.91
C VAL A 215 15.60 -12.14 2.98
N ARG A 216 14.52 -12.85 3.33
CA ARG A 216 13.94 -13.89 2.46
C ARG A 216 13.45 -13.32 1.15
N VAL A 217 12.83 -12.13 1.15
CA VAL A 217 12.41 -11.47 -0.10
C VAL A 217 13.62 -11.07 -0.95
N ILE A 218 14.66 -10.50 -0.35
CA ILE A 218 15.90 -10.15 -1.06
C ILE A 218 16.54 -11.40 -1.67
N ASP A 219 16.60 -12.51 -0.93
CA ASP A 219 17.20 -13.74 -1.44
C ASP A 219 16.37 -14.37 -2.58
N ALA A 220 15.04 -14.40 -2.43
CA ALA A 220 14.14 -14.96 -3.42
C ALA A 220 14.06 -14.15 -4.73
N ARG A 221 14.22 -12.82 -4.66
CA ARG A 221 14.06 -11.90 -5.80
C ARG A 221 15.33 -11.25 -6.31
N ARG A 222 16.41 -11.24 -5.54
CA ARG A 222 17.73 -10.73 -5.93
C ARG A 222 17.68 -9.33 -6.58
N PRO A 223 16.99 -8.33 -5.97
CA PRO A 223 16.94 -6.98 -6.55
C PRO A 223 18.35 -6.39 -6.67
N ALA A 224 18.57 -5.58 -7.69
CA ALA A 224 19.87 -4.94 -7.93
C ALA A 224 20.28 -4.01 -6.77
N ILE A 225 19.30 -3.34 -6.15
CA ILE A 225 19.50 -2.41 -5.03
C ILE A 225 18.44 -2.67 -3.96
N PHE A 226 18.79 -2.50 -2.69
CA PHE A 226 17.81 -2.35 -1.63
C PHE A 226 18.11 -1.14 -0.75
N VAL A 227 17.06 -0.50 -0.23
CA VAL A 227 17.15 0.64 0.69
C VAL A 227 16.32 0.33 1.94
N ALA A 228 16.98 0.27 3.09
CA ALA A 228 16.34 -0.01 4.37
C ALA A 228 16.43 1.20 5.30
N ARG A 229 15.30 1.65 5.85
CA ARG A 229 15.26 2.71 6.87
C ARG A 229 15.06 2.10 8.25
N LYS A 230 15.94 2.43 9.19
CA LYS A 230 15.74 2.17 10.63
C LYS A 230 15.41 3.48 11.36
N ARG A 231 14.50 3.44 12.34
CA ARG A 231 14.33 4.56 13.28
C ARG A 231 15.56 4.65 14.18
N GLN A 232 16.20 5.81 14.23
CA GLN A 232 17.25 6.10 15.21
C GLN A 232 16.59 6.23 16.59
N LYS A 233 17.06 5.47 17.59
CA LYS A 233 16.67 5.75 18.99
C LYS A 233 17.25 7.12 19.36
N PRO A 234 16.50 8.00 20.02
CA PRO A 234 17.09 9.21 20.59
C PRO A 234 18.22 8.78 21.54
N GLU A 235 19.41 9.34 21.35
CA GLU A 235 20.50 9.13 22.31
C GLU A 235 20.00 9.62 23.68
N LYS A 236 20.00 8.75 24.68
CA LYS A 236 19.84 9.23 26.06
C LYS A 236 21.03 10.14 26.34
N PRO A 237 20.83 11.36 26.89
CA PRO A 237 21.96 12.18 27.31
C PRO A 237 22.81 11.36 28.29
N ARG A 238 24.10 11.21 27.99
CA ARG A 238 25.04 10.55 28.90
C ARG A 238 25.20 11.49 30.11
N PRO A 239 24.98 11.03 31.35
CA PRO A 239 25.25 11.86 32.51
C PRO A 239 26.76 12.21 32.50
N GLY A 240 27.08 13.51 32.48
CA GLY A 240 28.46 14.01 32.56
C GLY A 240 29.09 14.57 31.29
N LYS A 241 28.37 14.70 30.16
CA LYS A 241 28.85 15.52 29.03
C LYS A 241 28.07 16.82 28.95
N ASN A 242 28.66 17.90 29.47
CA ASN A 242 28.23 19.26 29.14
C ASN A 242 28.46 19.47 27.64
N VAL A 243 27.36 19.54 26.87
CA VAL A 243 27.41 20.03 25.49
C VAL A 243 27.08 21.52 25.58
N SER A 244 28.10 22.37 25.46
CA SER A 244 27.92 23.80 25.23
C SER A 244 27.29 23.98 23.85
N HIS A 245 26.03 24.39 23.83
CA HIS A 245 25.38 24.85 22.61
C HIS A 245 25.90 26.24 22.26
N HIS A 246 26.87 26.34 21.36
CA HIS A 246 27.08 27.56 20.59
C HIS A 246 26.05 27.58 19.46
N TYR A 247 25.02 28.40 19.62
CA TYR A 247 24.20 28.85 18.51
C TYR A 247 25.04 29.80 17.66
N ALA A 248 25.41 29.37 16.45
CA ALA A 248 25.83 30.28 15.40
C ALA A 248 24.58 30.64 14.59
N ASN A 249 24.12 31.88 14.73
CA ASN A 249 23.18 32.49 13.78
C ASN A 249 23.96 32.83 12.50
N ALA A 250 23.44 32.38 11.37
CA ALA A 250 23.61 33.01 10.06
C ALA A 250 22.34 32.75 9.24
#